data_AF-E3JQK6-F1
#
_entry.id   AF-E3JQK6-F1
#
_cell.length_a   1.000
_cell.length_b   1.000
_cell.length_c   1.000
_cell.angle_alpha   90.00
_cell.angle_beta   90.00
_cell.angle_gamma   90.00
#
_symmetry.space_group_name_H-M   'P 1'
#
loop_
_entity.id
_entity.type
_entity.pdbx_description
1 polymer ?
#
loop_
_entity_poly.entity_id
_entity_poly.type
_entity_poly.pdbx_seq_one_letter_code
_entity_poly.pdbx_strand_id
1 'polypeptide(L)'
;MVTSLEKRLQEALDSRQARSNLRSLDLIPAWAPKNNLISLKTTLIDFSSNDYLSFASSPHLRHLIHKNLLNAKENPLGPSSSRLLDGNTSLHQNLEKDLTKFFRGQAGLLFNSGFDANIV
;
A
#
# COMPACT_ATOMS: atom_id res chain seq x y z
N MET A 1 -7.60 37.29 9.83
CA MET A 1 -7.77 37.53 8.38
C MET A 1 -7.38 36.27 7.66
N VAL A 2 -8.20 35.80 6.71
CA VAL A 2 -7.88 34.64 5.86
C VAL A 2 -6.78 35.05 4.87
N THR A 3 -5.75 34.23 4.73
CA THR A 3 -4.60 34.46 3.84
C THR A 3 -4.97 34.27 2.37
N SER A 4 -4.14 34.81 1.47
CA SER A 4 -4.33 34.60 0.02
C SER A 4 -4.13 33.15 -0.43
N LEU A 5 -3.41 32.34 0.37
CA LEU A 5 -3.26 30.91 0.14
C LEU A 5 -4.55 30.15 0.50
N GLU A 6 -5.08 30.40 1.70
CA GLU A 6 -6.33 29.78 2.16
C GLU A 6 -7.50 30.07 1.21
N LYS A 7 -7.60 31.32 0.71
CA LYS A 7 -8.60 31.68 -0.30
C LYS A 7 -8.48 30.82 -1.57
N ARG A 8 -7.27 30.65 -2.10
CA ARG A 8 -7.02 29.84 -3.31
C ARG A 8 -7.28 28.36 -3.09
N LEU A 9 -6.94 27.84 -1.91
CA LEU A 9 -7.25 26.45 -1.55
C LEU A 9 -8.76 26.24 -1.49
N GLN A 10 -9.51 27.17 -0.89
CA GLN A 10 -10.97 27.11 -0.82
C GLN A 10 -11.60 27.18 -2.22
N GLU A 11 -11.19 28.11 -3.07
CA GLU A 11 -11.65 28.21 -4.46
C GLU A 11 -11.41 26.91 -5.24
N ALA A 12 -10.26 26.25 -5.01
CA ALA A 12 -9.94 24.96 -5.62
C ALA A 12 -10.78 23.79 -5.07
N LEU A 13 -11.22 23.85 -3.81
CA LEU A 13 -12.16 22.87 -3.23
C LEU A 13 -13.58 23.10 -3.76
N ASP A 14 -14.05 24.36 -3.79
CA ASP A 14 -15.37 24.74 -4.31
C ASP A 14 -15.51 24.33 -5.79
N SER A 15 -14.47 24.57 -6.60
CA SER A 15 -14.41 24.12 -7.99
C SER A 15 -14.50 22.59 -8.12
N ARG A 16 -13.92 21.85 -7.18
CA ARG A 16 -13.99 20.37 -7.18
C ARG A 16 -15.37 19.87 -6.78
N GLN A 17 -15.96 20.49 -5.76
CA GLN A 17 -17.32 20.21 -5.30
C GLN A 17 -18.35 20.49 -6.41
N ALA A 18 -18.25 21.63 -7.09
CA ALA A 18 -19.14 22.01 -8.19
C ALA A 18 -19.05 21.05 -9.40
N ARG A 19 -17.91 20.36 -9.56
CA ARG A 19 -17.68 19.35 -10.62
C ARG A 19 -17.91 17.91 -10.15
N SER A 20 -18.42 17.70 -8.94
CA SER A 20 -18.63 16.37 -8.34
C SER A 20 -17.38 15.50 -8.35
N ASN A 21 -16.18 16.10 -8.22
CA ASN A 21 -14.91 15.38 -8.20
C ASN A 21 -14.17 15.56 -6.85
N LEU A 22 -14.82 16.18 -5.86
CA LEU A 22 -14.35 16.17 -4.49
C LEU A 22 -14.41 14.73 -3.97
N ARG A 23 -13.29 14.24 -3.43
CA ARG A 23 -13.17 12.86 -2.94
C ARG A 23 -13.18 12.87 -1.42
N SER A 24 -13.91 11.94 -0.84
CA SER A 24 -13.81 11.54 0.56
C SER A 24 -13.34 10.10 0.63
N LEU A 25 -12.59 9.76 1.67
CA LEU A 25 -12.20 8.38 1.93
C LEU A 25 -13.29 7.72 2.78
N ASP A 26 -13.73 6.53 2.38
CA ASP A 26 -14.62 5.73 3.21
C ASP A 26 -13.85 5.20 4.42
N LEU A 27 -14.42 5.37 5.61
CA LEU A 27 -13.79 4.97 6.88
C LEU A 27 -13.83 3.45 7.11
N ILE A 28 -14.50 2.71 6.23
CA ILE A 28 -14.66 1.26 6.34
C ILE A 28 -14.10 0.63 5.06
N PRO A 29 -12.86 0.11 5.10
CA PRO A 29 -12.35 -0.66 3.98
C PRO A 29 -13.20 -1.93 3.80
N ALA A 30 -13.56 -2.25 2.55
CA ALA A 30 -14.41 -3.39 2.23
C ALA A 30 -13.81 -4.75 2.69
N TRP A 31 -12.50 -4.81 2.92
CA TRP A 31 -11.79 -5.99 3.43
C TRP A 31 -11.72 -6.10 4.97
N ALA A 32 -12.20 -5.10 5.72
CA ALA A 32 -12.04 -5.04 7.18
C ALA A 32 -12.80 -6.18 7.90
N PRO A 33 -12.18 -6.86 8.89
CA PRO A 33 -12.84 -7.92 9.65
C PRO A 33 -14.01 -7.40 10.49
N LYS A 34 -15.07 -8.22 10.52
CA LYS A 34 -16.45 -7.95 10.96
C LYS A 34 -16.66 -7.48 12.41
N ASN A 35 -15.61 -7.39 13.24
CA ASN A 35 -15.76 -7.36 14.69
C ASN A 35 -15.62 -5.96 15.31
N ASN A 36 -15.27 -4.92 14.54
CA ASN A 36 -14.89 -3.62 15.08
C ASN A 36 -15.64 -2.40 14.53
N LEU A 37 -16.75 -2.55 13.79
CA LEU A 37 -17.41 -1.40 13.17
C LEU A 37 -18.92 -1.37 13.43
N ILE A 38 -19.30 -0.45 14.31
CA ILE A 38 -20.65 -0.21 14.86
C ILE A 38 -21.62 0.41 13.83
N SER A 39 -21.16 0.77 12.61
CA SER A 39 -21.92 1.65 11.71
C SER A 39 -22.61 0.98 10.51
N LEU A 40 -22.27 -0.24 10.12
CA LEU A 40 -22.92 -0.92 8.99
C LEU A 40 -23.67 -2.15 9.48
N LYS A 41 -25.01 -2.08 9.48
CA LYS A 41 -25.89 -3.21 9.82
C LYS A 41 -25.84 -4.34 8.79
N THR A 42 -25.24 -4.11 7.62
CA THR A 42 -25.19 -5.05 6.50
C THR A 42 -23.76 -5.22 5.98
N THR A 43 -23.41 -6.47 5.64
CA THR A 43 -22.14 -6.79 5.00
C THR A 43 -22.23 -6.38 3.53
N LEU A 44 -21.31 -5.52 3.07
CA LEU A 44 -21.17 -5.19 1.66
C LEU A 44 -20.18 -6.16 0.99
N ILE A 45 -20.44 -6.49 -0.28
CA ILE A 45 -19.52 -7.28 -1.10
C ILE A 45 -18.54 -6.34 -1.78
N ASP A 46 -17.24 -6.64 -1.71
CA ASP A 46 -16.21 -5.85 -2.37
C ASP A 46 -16.12 -6.18 -3.87
N PHE A 47 -16.41 -5.19 -4.70
CA PHE A 47 -16.25 -5.27 -6.17
C PHE A 47 -15.22 -4.26 -6.71
N SER A 48 -14.44 -3.64 -5.84
CA SER A 48 -13.60 -2.48 -6.18
C SER A 48 -12.13 -2.66 -5.82
N SER A 49 -11.80 -3.61 -4.96
CA SER A 49 -10.42 -3.89 -4.55
C SER A 49 -9.57 -4.42 -5.70
N ASN A 50 -8.28 -4.09 -5.64
CA ASN A 50 -7.24 -4.62 -6.52
C ASN A 50 -6.62 -5.93 -5.99
N ASP A 51 -7.12 -6.49 -4.88
CA ASP A 51 -6.66 -7.77 -4.33
C ASP A 51 -7.33 -8.96 -5.05
N TYR A 52 -7.02 -9.13 -6.34
CA TYR A 52 -7.66 -10.12 -7.22
C TYR A 52 -7.54 -11.56 -6.72
N LEU A 53 -6.49 -11.89 -5.97
CA LEU A 53 -6.25 -13.23 -5.44
C LEU A 53 -6.61 -13.37 -3.96
N SER A 54 -7.23 -12.33 -3.38
CA SER A 54 -7.65 -12.29 -1.97
C SER A 54 -6.50 -12.57 -0.98
N PHE A 55 -5.26 -12.20 -1.34
CA PHE A 55 -4.08 -12.45 -0.53
C PHE A 55 -4.08 -11.65 0.78
N ALA A 56 -4.68 -10.46 0.81
CA ALA A 56 -4.78 -9.64 2.03
C ALA A 56 -5.64 -10.31 3.12
N SER A 57 -6.62 -11.11 2.70
CA SER A 57 -7.54 -11.84 3.58
C SER A 57 -7.11 -13.29 3.90
N SER A 58 -6.08 -13.81 3.22
CA SER A 58 -5.64 -15.21 3.34
C SER A 58 -5.08 -15.54 4.73
N PRO A 59 -5.75 -16.41 5.52
CA PRO A 59 -5.24 -16.81 6.83
C PRO A 59 -3.91 -17.58 6.74
N HIS A 60 -3.74 -18.36 5.66
CA HIS A 60 -2.52 -19.13 5.43
C HIS A 60 -1.32 -18.22 5.18
N LEU A 61 -1.46 -17.22 4.30
CA LEU A 61 -0.38 -16.26 4.05
C LEU A 61 -0.06 -15.44 5.29
N ARG A 62 -1.09 -15.00 6.04
CA ARG A 62 -0.90 -14.31 7.31
C ARG A 62 -0.08 -15.14 8.30
N HIS A 63 -0.39 -16.43 8.43
CA HIS A 63 0.37 -17.34 9.29
C HIS A 63 1.83 -17.47 8.84
N LEU A 64 2.08 -17.64 7.53
CA LEU A 64 3.44 -17.71 6.99
C LEU A 64 4.23 -16.42 7.23
N ILE A 65 3.62 -15.26 7.02
CA ILE A 65 4.25 -13.95 7.28
C ILE A 65 4.63 -13.85 8.75
N HIS A 66 3.68 -14.10 9.67
CA HIS A 66 3.93 -14.02 11.11
C HIS A 66 5.04 -14.98 11.54
N LYS A 67 5.02 -16.22 11.05
CA LYS A 67 6.07 -17.21 11.34
C LYS A 67 7.44 -16.74 10.85
N ASN A 68 7.54 -16.16 9.65
CA ASN A 68 8.80 -15.63 9.13
C ASN A 68 9.30 -14.44 9.95
N LEU A 69 8.42 -13.51 10.32
CA LEU A 69 8.77 -12.36 11.15
C LEU A 69 9.30 -12.77 12.53
N LEU A 70 8.66 -13.76 13.18
CA LEU A 70 9.09 -14.27 14.49
C LEU A 70 10.44 -15.00 14.45
N ASN A 71 10.82 -15.56 13.30
CA ASN A 71 12.08 -16.28 13.11
C ASN A 71 13.15 -15.44 12.42
N ALA A 72 12.87 -14.16 12.13
CA ALA A 72 13.81 -13.28 11.46
C ALA A 72 15.02 -13.03 12.36
N LYS A 73 16.23 -13.25 11.82
CA LYS A 73 17.49 -12.92 12.49
C LYS A 73 17.84 -11.44 12.38
N GLU A 74 17.35 -10.78 11.32
CA GLU A 74 17.51 -9.35 11.05
C GLU A 74 16.28 -8.57 11.51
N ASN A 75 16.40 -7.24 11.65
CA ASN A 75 15.29 -6.37 12.04
C ASN A 75 14.13 -6.49 11.04
N PRO A 76 12.94 -6.98 11.47
CA PRO A 76 11.80 -7.19 10.57
C PRO A 76 11.17 -5.88 10.05
N LEU A 77 11.49 -4.74 10.66
CA LEU A 77 10.95 -3.44 10.26
C LEU A 77 11.66 -2.83 9.04
N GLY A 78 12.73 -3.48 8.58
CA GLY A 78 13.54 -3.01 7.46
C GLY A 78 14.63 -2.00 7.87
N PRO A 79 15.45 -1.58 6.91
CA PRO A 79 16.57 -0.68 7.14
C PRO A 79 16.12 0.78 7.28
N SER A 80 16.85 1.55 8.10
CA SER A 80 16.60 2.99 8.33
C SER A 80 17.25 3.91 7.28
N SER A 81 17.76 3.35 6.18
CA SER A 81 18.57 4.07 5.21
C SER A 81 18.28 3.63 3.78
N SER A 82 18.79 4.41 2.82
CA SER A 82 18.68 4.12 1.40
C SER A 82 19.47 2.86 1.00
N ARG A 83 19.08 2.24 -0.12
CA ARG A 83 19.82 1.08 -0.66
C ARG A 83 21.27 1.38 -1.02
N LEU A 84 21.60 2.62 -1.38
CA LEU A 84 22.96 2.96 -1.80
C LEU A 84 23.94 3.04 -0.63
N LEU A 85 23.47 3.47 0.54
CA LEU A 85 24.33 3.65 1.71
C LEU A 85 24.44 2.32 2.48
N ASP A 86 23.55 2.09 3.42
CA ASP A 86 23.56 0.94 4.34
C ASP A 86 22.19 0.25 4.46
N GLY A 87 21.25 0.60 3.59
CA GLY A 87 19.90 0.03 3.57
C GLY A 87 19.68 -1.11 2.59
N ASN A 88 20.70 -1.62 1.90
CA ASN A 88 20.51 -2.79 1.03
C ASN A 88 20.68 -4.08 1.84
N THR A 89 19.63 -4.91 1.88
CA THR A 89 19.65 -6.19 2.62
C THR A 89 19.61 -7.39 1.67
N SER A 90 19.95 -8.57 2.19
CA SER A 90 19.85 -9.83 1.45
C SER A 90 18.43 -10.11 0.95
N LEU A 91 17.41 -9.69 1.71
CA LEU A 91 16.00 -9.83 1.32
C LEU A 91 15.67 -9.05 0.05
N HIS A 92 16.19 -7.83 -0.11
CA HIS A 92 16.00 -7.03 -1.33
C HIS A 92 16.58 -7.76 -2.55
N GLN A 93 17.84 -8.19 -2.45
CA GLN A 93 18.53 -8.85 -3.56
C GLN A 93 17.90 -10.21 -3.91
N ASN A 94 17.46 -10.98 -2.92
CA ASN A 94 16.82 -12.27 -3.14
C ASN A 94 15.45 -12.08 -3.82
N LEU A 95 14.66 -11.10 -3.38
CA LEU A 95 13.39 -10.78 -4.02
C LEU A 95 13.60 -10.32 -5.48
N GLU A 96 14.58 -9.45 -5.75
CA GLU A 96 14.90 -9.03 -7.12
C GLU A 96 15.28 -10.21 -8.02
N LYS A 97 16.06 -11.18 -7.51
CA LYS A 97 16.41 -12.42 -8.23
C LYS A 97 15.18 -13.29 -8.50
N ASP A 98 14.33 -13.48 -7.48
CA ASP A 98 13.11 -14.29 -7.60
C ASP A 98 12.15 -13.69 -8.63
N LEU A 99 11.95 -12.37 -8.59
CA LEU A 99 11.13 -11.65 -9.56
C LEU A 99 11.73 -11.72 -10.97
N THR A 100 13.05 -11.54 -11.11
CA THR A 100 13.74 -11.68 -12.40
C THR A 100 13.51 -13.06 -13.00
N LYS A 101 13.61 -14.13 -12.19
CA LYS A 101 13.32 -15.50 -12.61
C LYS A 101 11.85 -15.70 -12.98
N PHE A 102 10.93 -15.18 -12.15
CA PHE A 102 9.49 -15.31 -12.36
C PHE A 102 9.03 -14.63 -13.66
N PHE A 103 9.46 -13.38 -13.88
CA PHE A 103 9.13 -12.59 -15.06
C PHE A 103 10.03 -12.87 -16.28
N ARG A 104 11.04 -13.72 -16.14
CA ARG A 104 12.03 -14.03 -17.18
C ARG A 104 12.76 -12.77 -17.69
N GLY A 105 13.04 -11.84 -16.78
CA GLY A 105 13.82 -10.64 -17.05
C GLY A 105 15.33 -10.90 -17.03
N GLN A 106 16.12 -9.94 -17.50
CA GLN A 106 17.60 -9.97 -17.38
C GLN A 106 18.08 -9.43 -16.03
N ALA A 107 17.33 -8.51 -15.44
CA ALA A 107 17.57 -7.92 -14.14
C ALA A 107 16.24 -7.46 -13.52
N GLY A 108 16.25 -7.20 -12.21
CA GLY A 108 15.11 -6.68 -11.47
C GLY A 108 15.57 -5.62 -10.48
N LEU A 109 14.73 -4.61 -10.25
CA LEU A 109 15.00 -3.51 -9.32
C LEU A 109 13.74 -3.20 -8.52
N LEU A 110 13.86 -3.21 -7.19
CA LEU A 110 12.73 -2.93 -6.31
C LEU A 110 12.48 -1.42 -6.18
N PHE A 111 11.22 -1.01 -6.10
CA PHE A 111 10.77 0.34 -5.79
C PHE A 111 9.72 0.31 -4.68
N ASN A 112 9.51 1.45 -4.02
CA ASN A 112 8.54 1.54 -2.93
C ASN A 112 7.09 1.37 -3.42
N SER A 113 6.83 1.74 -4.68
CA SER A 113 5.53 1.55 -5.33
C SER A 113 5.67 1.35 -6.82
N GLY A 114 4.63 0.81 -7.46
CA GLY A 114 4.55 0.74 -8.92
C GLY A 114 4.43 2.12 -9.59
N PHE A 115 4.04 3.16 -8.85
CA PHE A 115 4.07 4.54 -9.35
C PHE A 115 5.52 5.04 -9.46
N ASP A 116 6.32 4.86 -8.40
CA ASP A 116 7.74 5.26 -8.38
C ASP A 116 8.54 4.53 -9.47
N ALA A 117 8.19 3.27 -9.75
CA ALA A 117 8.83 2.48 -10.81
C ALA A 117 8.55 3.00 -12.24
N ASN A 118 7.43 3.70 -12.46
CA ASN A 118 6.97 4.09 -13.80
C ASN A 118 7.20 5.56 -14.16
N ILE A 119 7.48 6.43 -13.19
CA ILE A 119 7.66 7.87 -13.40
C ILE A 119 9.13 8.28 -13.59
N VAL A 120 10.03 7.30 -13.56
CA VAL A 120 11.45 7.50 -13.91
C VAL A 120 11.60 7.95 -15.36
#